data_AF-A0A5N9E2J2-F1
#
_entry.id   AF-A0A5N9E2J2-F1
#
_cell.length_a   1.000
_cell.length_b   1.000
_cell.length_c   1.000
_cell.angle_alpha   90.00
_cell.angle_beta   90.00
_cell.angle_gamma   90.00
#
_symmetry.space_group_name_H-M   'P 1'
#
loop_
_entity.id
_entity.type
_entity.pdbx_description
1 polymer ?
#
loop_
_entity_poly.entity_id
_entity_poly.type
_entity_poly.pdbx_seq_one_letter_code
_entity_poly.pdbx_strand_id
1 'polypeptide(L)'
;MPKNDKKVFAILLAAGKSTRFKEDKTFYKIKNIPVAIKSFETLNSLNFIDGIIIVSSKDNKSKFKKFIAENSFSKTIELITGSDTRAESMINALDFISQNKIITDYIIIHDAARP
;
A
#
# COMPACT_ATOMS: atom_id res chain seq x y z
N MET A 1 20.47 0.42 2.98
CA MET A 1 20.96 1.66 2.32
C MET A 1 20.87 2.79 3.32
N PRO A 2 21.88 3.66 3.42
CA PRO A 2 21.80 4.89 4.22
C PRO A 2 20.66 5.76 3.69
N LYS A 3 19.95 6.45 4.59
CA LYS A 3 18.93 7.42 4.21
C LYS A 3 19.61 8.63 3.59
N ASN A 4 19.33 8.92 2.32
CA ASN A 4 19.79 10.13 1.66
C ASN A 4 18.79 11.28 1.92
N ASP A 5 19.14 12.50 1.51
CA ASP A 5 18.28 13.69 1.56
C ASP A 5 16.96 13.56 0.78
N LYS A 6 16.87 12.56 -0.10
CA LYS A 6 15.70 12.26 -0.94
C LYS A 6 14.53 11.67 -0.15
N LYS A 7 13.35 12.22 -0.38
CA LYS A 7 12.07 11.72 0.12
C LYS A 7 11.49 10.64 -0.77
N VAL A 8 11.14 9.49 -0.19
CA VAL A 8 10.61 8.35 -0.95
C VAL A 8 9.30 7.87 -0.36
N PHE A 9 8.27 7.80 -1.20
CA PHE A 9 6.99 7.16 -0.88
C PHE A 9 6.79 5.88 -1.68
N ALA A 10 6.17 4.88 -1.06
CA ALA A 10 5.71 3.69 -1.75
C ALA A 10 4.18 3.70 -1.89
N ILE A 11 3.68 3.32 -3.06
CA ILE A 11 2.28 3.07 -3.34
C ILE A 11 2.10 1.55 -3.38
N LEU A 12 1.35 1.01 -2.42
CA LEU A 12 0.98 -0.39 -2.38
C LEU A 12 -0.40 -0.59 -3.02
N LEU A 13 -0.42 -1.12 -4.24
CA LEU A 13 -1.65 -1.37 -4.99
C LEU A 13 -2.32 -2.68 -4.50
N ALA A 14 -3.38 -2.53 -3.72
CA ALA A 14 -4.14 -3.61 -3.08
C ALA A 14 -5.65 -3.58 -3.42
N ALA A 15 -6.05 -2.85 -4.46
CA ALA A 15 -7.44 -2.68 -4.87
C ALA A 15 -7.95 -3.73 -5.87
N GLY A 16 -7.07 -4.61 -6.36
CA GLY A 16 -7.41 -5.61 -7.36
C GLY A 16 -8.50 -6.58 -6.88
N LYS A 17 -9.59 -6.67 -7.66
CA LYS A 17 -10.59 -7.73 -7.54
C LYS A 17 -9.93 -9.02 -8.04
N SER A 18 -9.77 -10.01 -7.17
CA SER A 18 -9.07 -11.26 -7.47
C SER A 18 -9.86 -12.17 -8.42
N THR A 19 -10.48 -11.67 -9.48
CA THR A 19 -11.51 -12.36 -10.29
C THR A 19 -11.12 -13.74 -10.85
N ARG A 20 -9.82 -14.01 -11.01
CA ARG A 20 -9.27 -15.32 -11.44
C ARG A 20 -8.99 -16.29 -10.28
N PHE A 21 -9.19 -15.85 -9.05
CA PHE A 21 -9.04 -16.62 -7.83
C PHE A 21 -10.37 -16.52 -7.09
N LYS A 22 -10.97 -17.65 -6.74
CA LYS A 22 -12.31 -17.65 -6.13
C LYS A 22 -12.34 -17.03 -4.72
N GLU A 23 -11.18 -16.62 -4.20
CA GLU A 23 -10.98 -15.99 -2.90
C GLU A 23 -10.27 -14.65 -3.04
N ASP A 24 -10.39 -13.82 -2.00
CA ASP A 24 -9.70 -12.54 -1.90
C ASP A 24 -8.19 -12.73 -1.69
N LYS A 25 -7.42 -12.80 -2.78
CA LYS A 25 -5.95 -12.98 -2.75
C LYS A 25 -5.25 -11.93 -1.90
N THR A 26 -5.76 -10.70 -1.87
CA THR A 26 -5.14 -9.59 -1.15
C THR A 26 -5.03 -9.91 0.34
N PHE A 27 -6.05 -10.54 0.91
CA PHE A 27 -6.07 -10.99 2.32
C PHE A 27 -5.93 -12.49 2.51
N TYR A 28 -5.66 -13.25 1.45
CA TYR A 28 -5.34 -14.67 1.54
C TYR A 28 -4.08 -14.84 2.39
N LYS A 29 -4.07 -15.85 3.28
CA LYS A 29 -2.97 -16.04 4.23
C LYS A 29 -1.96 -17.07 3.71
N ILE A 30 -0.70 -16.68 3.66
CA ILE A 30 0.42 -17.59 3.45
C ILE A 30 1.22 -17.64 4.75
N LYS A 31 1.37 -18.82 5.34
CA LYS A 31 1.96 -19.00 6.69
C LYS A 31 1.27 -18.10 7.73
N ASN A 32 -0.06 -18.05 7.71
CA ASN A 32 -0.93 -17.25 8.59
C ASN A 32 -0.86 -15.72 8.43
N ILE A 33 -0.02 -15.20 7.54
CA ILE A 33 0.08 -13.75 7.28
C ILE A 33 -0.61 -13.42 5.96
N PRO A 34 -1.52 -12.43 5.91
CA PRO A 34 -2.14 -12.02 4.65
C PRO A 34 -1.10 -11.53 3.63
N VAL A 35 -1.24 -11.89 2.35
CA VAL A 35 -0.25 -11.56 1.31
C VAL A 35 0.03 -10.06 1.24
N ALA A 36 -1.01 -9.21 1.24
CA ALA A 36 -0.83 -7.76 1.20
C ALA A 36 -0.11 -7.20 2.43
N ILE A 37 -0.32 -7.81 3.61
CA ILE A 37 0.37 -7.42 4.83
C ILE A 37 1.85 -7.77 4.75
N LYS A 38 2.19 -8.93 4.17
CA LYS A 38 3.59 -9.30 3.96
C LYS A 38 4.30 -8.33 2.99
N SER A 39 3.66 -7.94 1.88
CA SER A 39 4.20 -6.88 1.00
C SER A 39 4.38 -5.55 1.73
N PHE A 40 3.41 -5.17 2.56
CA PHE A 40 3.48 -3.96 3.37
C PHE A 40 4.64 -4.00 4.36
N GLU A 41 4.81 -5.10 5.10
CA GLU A 41 5.90 -5.27 6.07
C GLU A 41 7.27 -5.18 5.40
N THR A 42 7.43 -5.76 4.20
CA THR A 42 8.65 -5.62 3.40
C THR A 42 8.95 -4.15 3.10
N LEU A 43 7.99 -3.39 2.56
CA LEU A 43 8.17 -1.95 2.31
C LEU A 43 8.43 -1.16 3.60
N ASN A 44 7.72 -1.49 4.68
CA ASN A 44 7.86 -0.85 5.97
C ASN A 44 9.21 -1.15 6.64
N SER A 45 9.88 -2.25 6.31
CA SER A 45 11.24 -2.56 6.80
C SER A 45 12.35 -1.74 6.12
N LEU A 46 12.08 -1.12 4.96
CA LEU A 46 13.08 -0.39 4.19
C LEU A 46 13.29 1.02 4.73
N ASN A 47 14.41 1.28 5.40
CA ASN A 47 14.69 2.57 6.07
C ASN A 47 14.70 3.80 5.16
N PHE A 48 14.87 3.62 3.84
CA PHE A 48 14.87 4.72 2.87
C PHE A 48 13.45 5.14 2.43
N ILE A 49 12.41 4.35 2.76
CA ILE A 49 11.01 4.71 2.49
C ILE A 49 10.51 5.55 3.67
N ASP A 50 10.04 6.77 3.40
CA ASP A 50 9.49 7.69 4.40
C ASP A 50 7.99 7.44 4.68
N GLY A 51 7.24 6.96 3.69
CA GLY A 51 5.81 6.73 3.80
C GLY A 51 5.27 5.71 2.82
N ILE A 52 4.10 5.16 3.15
CA ILE A 52 3.41 4.14 2.36
C ILE A 52 1.95 4.55 2.18
N ILE A 53 1.51 4.63 0.94
CA ILE A 53 0.10 4.84 0.55
C ILE A 53 -0.46 3.49 0.14
N ILE A 54 -1.37 2.96 0.94
CA ILE A 54 -2.11 1.73 0.64
C ILE A 54 -3.34 2.10 -0.17
N VAL A 55 -3.45 1.53 -1.37
CA VAL A 55 -4.61 1.69 -2.23
C VAL A 55 -5.48 0.45 -2.12
N SER A 56 -6.54 0.49 -1.33
CA SER A 56 -7.40 -0.68 -1.07
C SER A 56 -8.67 -0.69 -1.91
N SER A 57 -9.25 -1.86 -2.09
CA SER A 57 -10.65 -1.96 -2.53
C SER A 57 -11.57 -1.44 -1.41
N LYS A 58 -12.83 -1.12 -1.77
CA LYS A 58 -13.85 -0.75 -0.77
C LYS A 58 -14.06 -1.88 0.25
N ASP A 59 -14.15 -3.11 -0.24
CA ASP A 59 -14.42 -4.31 0.57
C ASP A 59 -13.31 -4.62 1.59
N ASN A 60 -12.05 -4.33 1.23
CA ASN A 60 -10.89 -4.59 2.10
C ASN A 60 -10.45 -3.40 2.93
N LYS A 61 -11.06 -2.22 2.74
CA LYS A 61 -10.68 -1.00 3.46
C LYS A 61 -10.80 -1.16 4.98
N SER A 62 -11.84 -1.84 5.45
CA SER A 62 -12.03 -2.12 6.89
C SER A 62 -10.92 -3.00 7.46
N LYS A 63 -10.48 -4.03 6.72
CA LYS A 63 -9.39 -4.92 7.13
C LYS A 63 -8.05 -4.17 7.23
N PHE A 64 -7.74 -3.32 6.25
CA PHE A 64 -6.55 -2.46 6.32
C PHE A 64 -6.63 -1.45 7.45
N LYS A 65 -7.79 -0.80 7.63
CA LYS A 65 -7.98 0.15 8.74
C LYS A 65 -7.77 -0.52 10.10
N LYS A 66 -8.28 -1.75 10.27
CA LYS A 66 -8.05 -2.56 11.47
C LYS A 66 -6.56 -2.88 11.65
N PHE A 67 -5.90 -3.39 10.62
CA PHE A 67 -4.45 -3.66 10.65
C PHE A 67 -3.64 -2.41 11.04
N ILE A 68 -3.96 -1.25 10.47
CA ILE A 68 -3.26 -0.01 10.78
C ILE A 68 -3.49 0.41 12.23
N ALA A 69 -4.73 0.28 12.75
CA ALA A 69 -5.06 0.67 14.12
C ALA A 69 -4.46 -0.28 15.18
N GLU A 70 -4.28 -1.56 14.86
CA GLU A 70 -3.70 -2.56 15.75
C GLU A 70 -2.16 -2.48 15.82
N ASN A 71 -1.54 -1.65 14.99
CA ASN A 71 -0.08 -1.52 14.89
C ASN A 71 0.34 -0.06 15.03
N SER A 72 1.59 0.16 15.44
CA SER A 72 2.20 1.49 15.47
C SER A 72 3.33 1.54 14.44
N PHE A 73 3.30 2.56 13.57
CA PHE A 73 4.31 2.74 12.54
C PHE A 73 5.07 4.04 12.75
N SER A 74 6.39 3.99 12.57
CA SER A 74 7.25 5.18 12.58
C SER A 74 7.20 5.97 11.27
N LYS A 75 6.55 5.43 10.24
CA LYS A 75 6.41 6.01 8.89
C LYS A 75 4.98 6.51 8.68
N THR A 76 4.82 7.47 7.79
CA THR A 76 3.49 7.93 7.37
C THR A 76 2.77 6.82 6.63
N ILE A 77 1.62 6.36 7.14
CA ILE A 77 0.79 5.35 6.49
C ILE A 77 -0.55 5.98 6.10
N GLU A 78 -0.83 6.00 4.80
CA GLU A 78 -2.07 6.53 4.24
C GLU A 78 -2.90 5.40 3.65
N LEU A 79 -4.22 5.45 3.84
CA LEU A 79 -5.15 4.46 3.30
C LEU A 79 -6.20 5.14 2.43
N ILE A 80 -6.10 4.90 1.12
CA ILE A 80 -7.03 5.45 0.14
C ILE A 80 -7.81 4.34 -0.56
N THR A 81 -8.92 4.71 -1.17
CA THR A 81 -9.74 3.80 -1.97
C THR A 81 -9.26 3.80 -3.43
N GLY A 82 -9.00 2.63 -3.99
CA GLY A 82 -8.69 2.47 -5.41
C GLY A 82 -9.92 2.54 -6.32
N SER A 83 -9.69 2.33 -7.61
CA SER A 83 -10.71 2.30 -8.67
C SER A 83 -10.87 0.87 -9.23
N ASP A 84 -11.64 0.71 -10.30
CA ASP A 84 -11.90 -0.58 -10.94
C ASP A 84 -10.67 -1.15 -11.66
N THR A 85 -9.79 -0.30 -12.18
CA THR A 85 -8.53 -0.75 -12.80
C THR A 85 -7.31 -0.46 -11.93
N ARG A 86 -6.23 -1.22 -12.17
CA ARG A 86 -4.93 -1.00 -11.52
C ARG A 86 -4.33 0.36 -11.88
N ALA A 87 -4.49 0.80 -13.14
CA ALA A 87 -3.97 2.08 -13.61
C ALA A 87 -4.71 3.26 -12.96
N GLU A 88 -6.04 3.22 -12.92
CA GLU A 88 -6.84 4.24 -12.23
C GLU A 88 -6.55 4.26 -10.71
N SER A 89 -6.37 3.09 -10.09
CA SER A 89 -5.97 3.02 -8.68
C SER A 89 -4.62 3.68 -8.42
N MET A 90 -3.67 3.56 -9.36
CA MET A 90 -2.39 4.27 -9.31
C MET A 90 -2.58 5.78 -9.48
N ILE A 91 -3.42 6.21 -10.44
CA ILE A 91 -3.73 7.62 -10.65
C ILE A 91 -4.34 8.25 -9.39
N ASN A 92 -5.30 7.59 -8.74
CA ASN A 92 -5.87 8.07 -7.47
C ASN A 92 -4.81 8.30 -6.37
N ALA A 93 -3.77 7.47 -6.32
CA ALA A 93 -2.68 7.65 -5.37
C ALA A 93 -1.80 8.86 -5.73
N LEU A 94 -1.54 9.10 -7.01
CA LEU A 94 -0.82 10.28 -7.48
C LEU A 94 -1.62 11.56 -7.24
N ASP A 95 -2.92 11.54 -7.49
CA ASP A 95 -3.83 12.65 -7.19
C ASP A 95 -3.87 12.95 -5.70
N PHE A 96 -3.93 11.91 -4.86
CA PHE A 96 -3.85 12.06 -3.41
C PHE A 96 -2.54 12.72 -2.97
N ILE A 97 -1.39 12.31 -3.52
CA ILE A 97 -0.09 12.95 -3.25
C ILE A 97 -0.13 14.44 -3.63
N SER A 98 -0.64 14.76 -4.82
CA SER A 98 -0.73 16.12 -5.33
C SER A 98 -1.64 17.01 -4.47
N GLN A 99 -2.87 16.55 -4.20
CA GLN A 99 -3.89 17.29 -3.45
C GLN A 99 -3.48 17.54 -2.00
N ASN A 100 -2.81 16.57 -1.37
CA ASN A 100 -2.32 16.70 0.01
C ASN A 100 -0.92 17.32 0.08
N LYS A 101 -0.35 17.75 -1.05
CA LYS A 101 0.98 18.38 -1.15
C LYS A 101 2.08 17.54 -0.47
N ILE A 102 2.01 16.22 -0.64
CA ILE A 102 3.02 15.30 -0.11
C ILE A 102 4.31 15.50 -0.91
N ILE A 103 5.36 15.96 -0.24
CA ILE A 103 6.68 16.18 -0.84
C ILE A 103 7.40 14.84 -0.95
N THR A 104 7.69 14.41 -2.17
CA THR A 104 8.44 13.19 -2.45
C THR A 104 9.29 13.37 -3.71
N ASP A 105 10.54 12.90 -3.68
CA ASP A 105 11.45 12.88 -4.85
C ASP A 105 11.21 11.65 -5.71
N TYR A 106 10.89 10.51 -5.06
CA TYR A 106 10.70 9.23 -5.73
C TYR A 106 9.41 8.56 -5.27
N ILE A 107 8.78 7.83 -6.20
CA ILE A 107 7.61 7.00 -5.94
C ILE A 107 7.93 5.58 -6.37
N ILE A 108 7.75 4.64 -5.45
CA ILE A 108 7.84 3.19 -5.73
C ILE A 108 6.43 2.66 -5.85
N ILE A 109 6.11 2.00 -6.96
CA ILE A 109 4.80 1.36 -7.14
C ILE A 109 4.99 -0.15 -6.98
N HIS A 110 4.26 -0.75 -6.04
CA HIS A 110 4.36 -2.18 -5.75
C HIS A 110 2.98 -2.84 -5.70
N ASP A 111 2.88 -4.05 -6.25
CA ASP A 111 1.65 -4.84 -6.22
C ASP A 111 1.56 -5.61 -4.90
N ALA A 112 0.44 -5.50 -4.18
CA ALA A 112 0.23 -6.20 -2.92
C ALA A 112 0.15 -7.73 -3.05
N ALA A 113 0.00 -8.27 -4.27
CA ALA A 113 0.02 -9.71 -4.53
C ALA A 113 1.45 -10.26 -4.74
N ARG A 114 2.50 -9.45 -4.52
CA ARG A 114 3.91 -9.79 -4.68
C ARG A 114 4.64 -9.59 -3.34
N PRO A 115 4.46 -10.52 -2.37
CA PRO A 115 4.99 -10.41 -1.02
C PRO A 115 6.51 -10.62 -0.92
#